data_AF-A0A960ED62-F1
#
_entry.id   AF-A0A960ED62-F1
#
_cell.length_a   1.000
_cell.length_b   1.000
_cell.length_c   1.000
_cell.angle_alpha   90.00
_cell.angle_beta   90.00
_cell.angle_gamma   90.00
#
_symmetry.space_group_name_H-M   'P 1'
#
loop_
_entity.id
_entity.type
_entity.pdbx_description
1 polymer ?
#
loop_
_entity_poly.entity_id
_entity_poly.type
_entity_poly.pdbx_seq_one_letter_code
_entity_poly.pdbx_strand_id
1 'polypeptide(L)'
;MNPTSLHTVRRTVAPALLGLLVLATAACGSSADADDDVPLDPAGATCLEGTEDCNDTDLPIDDPDPSAGMCAPDVTDCDDTGIGSGAAGGTCLVGSDSCDDTAAPADGGDPDAVDEGAFIRAAEAVLGTNEAALPDDVRVARRGDEQFALTEDYVIGRITVDLDDTDGSGYRVVAATVELTDGPRTVELTPG
;
A
#
# COMPACT_ATOMS: atom_id res chain seq x y z
N MET A 1 4.18 -31.56 -54.25
CA MET A 1 4.91 -32.57 -53.45
C MET A 1 5.19 -31.94 -52.09
N ASN A 2 4.49 -32.40 -51.05
CA ASN A 2 4.77 -32.08 -49.64
C ASN A 2 5.82 -33.07 -49.11
N PRO A 3 6.60 -32.68 -48.09
CA PRO A 3 6.36 -33.37 -46.83
C PRO A 3 6.11 -32.44 -45.64
N THR A 4 4.93 -32.68 -45.07
CA THR A 4 4.47 -32.50 -43.70
C THR A 4 5.57 -32.66 -42.65
N SER A 5 5.77 -31.66 -41.79
CA SER A 5 6.56 -31.80 -40.56
C SER A 5 5.63 -31.85 -39.35
N LEU A 6 5.48 -33.05 -38.80
CA LEU A 6 4.78 -33.36 -37.55
C LEU A 6 5.70 -32.97 -36.39
N HIS A 7 5.30 -32.01 -35.56
CA HIS A 7 5.90 -31.83 -34.25
C HIS A 7 5.03 -32.45 -33.16
N THR A 8 5.61 -33.50 -32.60
CA THR A 8 5.16 -34.43 -31.60
C THR A 8 4.71 -33.73 -30.31
N VAL A 9 3.41 -33.87 -30.02
CA VAL A 9 2.81 -33.62 -28.70
C VAL A 9 3.40 -34.63 -27.71
N ARG A 10 4.24 -34.17 -26.77
CA ARG A 10 4.67 -34.99 -25.62
C ARG A 10 3.62 -34.86 -24.51
N ARG A 11 2.95 -35.98 -24.26
CA ARG A 11 2.00 -36.23 -23.17
C ARG A 11 2.69 -36.17 -21.80
N THR A 12 2.04 -35.45 -20.89
CA THR A 12 1.64 -35.86 -19.53
C THR A 12 2.52 -36.87 -18.77
N VAL A 13 3.12 -36.42 -17.66
CA VAL A 13 3.32 -37.26 -16.46
C VAL A 13 3.04 -36.38 -15.24
N ALA A 14 1.89 -36.62 -14.60
CA ALA A 14 1.60 -36.13 -13.26
C ALA A 14 2.22 -37.10 -12.23
N PRO A 15 3.04 -36.64 -11.29
CA PRO A 15 3.35 -37.43 -10.11
C PRO A 15 2.23 -37.23 -9.08
N ALA A 16 1.38 -38.24 -8.97
CA ALA A 16 0.57 -38.46 -7.77
C ALA A 16 1.52 -38.79 -6.61
N LEU A 17 1.81 -37.80 -5.77
CA LEU A 17 2.47 -38.03 -4.48
C LEU A 17 1.41 -38.16 -3.39
N LEU A 18 1.02 -39.42 -3.21
CA LEU A 18 0.25 -39.91 -2.09
C LEU A 18 1.15 -39.88 -0.83
N GLY A 19 1.22 -38.73 -0.18
CA GLY A 19 1.96 -38.53 1.08
C GLY A 19 1.11 -38.94 2.28
N LEU A 20 1.23 -40.20 2.68
CA LEU A 20 0.70 -40.76 3.92
C LEU A 20 1.40 -40.10 5.13
N LEU A 21 0.86 -39.01 5.68
CA LEU A 21 1.38 -38.43 6.92
C LEU A 21 0.86 -39.24 8.12
N VAL A 22 1.76 -40.02 8.69
CA VAL A 22 1.59 -40.76 9.94
C VAL A 22 1.51 -39.75 11.09
N LEU A 23 0.31 -39.57 11.66
CA LEU A 23 0.13 -38.90 12.95
C LEU A 23 0.64 -39.84 14.07
N ALA A 24 1.89 -39.63 14.49
CA ALA A 24 2.46 -40.24 15.69
C ALA A 24 2.78 -39.15 16.73
N THR A 25 1.83 -38.97 17.65
CA THR A 25 1.96 -38.73 19.10
C THR A 25 3.14 -37.92 19.65
N ALA A 26 2.81 -36.82 20.35
CA ALA A 26 3.40 -36.51 21.66
C ALA A 26 2.38 -35.74 22.52
N ALA A 27 1.60 -36.50 23.29
CA ALA A 27 1.03 -35.99 24.54
C ALA A 27 2.09 -36.16 25.64
N CYS A 28 2.14 -35.18 26.56
CA CYS A 28 2.86 -35.13 27.84
C CYS A 28 3.99 -34.09 27.88
N GLY A 29 3.79 -33.06 28.71
CA GLY A 29 4.76 -32.02 28.99
C GLY A 29 4.17 -30.90 29.85
N SER A 30 3.54 -31.27 30.96
CA SER A 30 3.10 -30.35 32.02
C SER A 30 4.27 -29.84 32.87
N SER A 31 4.05 -28.65 33.44
CA SER A 31 4.61 -28.05 34.67
C SER A 31 6.07 -27.57 34.71
N ALA A 32 6.24 -26.25 34.76
CA ALA A 32 6.86 -25.46 35.85
C ALA A 32 6.77 -23.98 35.43
N ASP A 33 5.92 -23.16 36.05
CA ASP A 33 6.24 -22.43 37.30
C ASP A 33 7.60 -21.73 37.22
N ALA A 34 7.58 -20.51 36.70
CA ALA A 34 8.50 -19.45 37.10
C ALA A 34 7.67 -18.16 37.15
N ASP A 35 7.25 -17.85 38.37
CA ASP A 35 6.85 -16.54 38.83
C ASP A 35 7.85 -15.48 38.32
N ASP A 36 7.42 -14.62 37.40
CA ASP A 36 8.01 -13.29 37.24
C ASP A 36 6.88 -12.30 37.43
N ASP A 37 6.55 -12.09 38.71
CA ASP A 37 5.86 -10.93 39.24
C ASP A 37 6.60 -9.66 38.80
N VAL A 38 6.29 -9.16 37.61
CA VAL A 38 6.65 -7.78 37.27
C VAL A 38 5.65 -6.89 38.01
N PRO A 39 6.11 -6.07 38.98
CA PRO A 39 5.23 -5.18 39.70
C PRO A 39 4.53 -4.23 38.72
N LEU A 40 3.20 -4.24 38.79
CA LEU A 40 2.34 -3.20 38.29
C LEU A 40 2.90 -1.85 38.76
N ASP A 41 3.32 -1.02 37.81
CA ASP A 41 3.56 0.41 38.04
C ASP A 41 2.25 1.15 37.71
N PRO A 42 1.41 1.51 38.70
CA PRO A 42 0.24 2.34 38.47
C PRO A 42 0.64 3.81 38.56
N ALA A 43 1.44 4.29 37.60
CA ALA A 43 1.70 5.72 37.47
C ALA A 43 1.98 6.09 36.01
N GLY A 44 0.98 6.64 35.33
CA GLY A 44 1.26 7.46 34.15
C GLY A 44 0.20 7.50 33.07
N ALA A 45 -0.93 8.13 33.38
CA ALA A 45 -1.75 8.91 32.44
C ALA A 45 -2.28 8.17 31.19
N THR A 46 -3.40 7.46 31.37
CA THR A 46 -4.45 7.49 30.37
C THR A 46 -4.93 8.94 30.22
N CYS A 47 -4.57 9.60 29.13
CA CYS A 47 -5.32 10.77 28.67
C CYS A 47 -6.67 10.25 28.18
N LEU A 48 -7.68 10.27 29.05
CA LEU A 48 -9.07 10.10 28.64
C LEU A 48 -9.39 11.23 27.65
N GLU A 49 -9.78 10.88 26.44
CA GLU A 49 -10.39 11.81 25.50
C GLU A 49 -11.57 12.52 26.18
N GLY A 50 -11.49 13.84 26.33
CA GLY A 50 -12.58 14.67 26.85
C GLY A 50 -12.37 15.33 28.23
N THR A 51 -11.13 15.43 28.74
CA THR A 51 -10.84 16.38 29.85
C THR A 51 -9.93 17.50 29.37
N GLU A 52 -10.40 18.73 29.54
CA GLU A 52 -9.90 20.01 29.01
C GLU A 52 -8.54 20.48 29.58
N ASP A 53 -7.64 19.57 29.99
CA ASP A 53 -6.43 19.97 30.74
C ASP A 53 -5.17 19.15 30.39
N CYS A 54 -5.01 18.82 29.11
CA CYS A 54 -3.69 18.57 28.52
C CYS A 54 -3.29 19.79 27.70
N ASN A 55 -3.17 20.92 28.40
CA ASN A 55 -2.76 22.20 27.87
C ASN A 55 -1.34 22.08 27.29
N ASP A 56 -1.28 21.98 25.97
CA ASP A 56 -0.69 23.02 25.14
C ASP A 56 0.49 23.72 25.80
N THR A 57 1.62 23.02 25.85
CA THR A 57 2.88 23.65 26.19
C THR A 57 3.39 24.37 24.95
N ASP A 58 2.96 25.63 24.83
CA ASP A 58 3.78 26.79 24.45
C ASP A 58 4.97 26.46 23.52
N LEU A 59 4.66 25.92 22.34
CA LEU A 59 5.46 26.26 21.18
C LEU A 59 4.88 27.56 20.64
N PRO A 60 5.67 28.61 20.34
CA PRO A 60 5.20 29.70 19.51
C PRO A 60 4.84 29.08 18.17
N ILE A 61 3.55 28.76 18.00
CA ILE A 61 2.91 28.70 16.71
C ILE A 61 3.02 30.14 16.21
N ASP A 62 4.11 30.42 15.50
CA ASP A 62 4.12 31.38 14.42
C ASP A 62 3.03 30.93 13.46
N ASP A 63 1.80 31.31 13.80
CA ASP A 63 0.60 31.23 13.01
C ASP A 63 0.70 32.42 12.03
N PRO A 64 1.07 32.24 10.75
CA PRO A 64 0.80 33.28 9.78
C PRO A 64 -0.71 33.32 9.57
N ASP A 65 -1.35 34.21 10.32
CA ASP A 65 -2.66 34.78 10.07
C ASP A 65 -2.94 34.91 8.54
N PRO A 66 -3.87 34.14 7.94
CA PRO A 66 -4.26 34.33 6.54
C PRO A 66 -5.43 35.30 6.42
N SER A 67 -5.50 36.33 7.27
CA SER A 67 -6.60 37.29 7.26
C SER A 67 -6.18 38.72 7.59
N ALA A 68 -5.44 39.38 6.69
CA ALA A 68 -5.67 40.79 6.32
C ALA A 68 -4.61 41.31 5.32
N GLY A 69 -4.80 40.99 4.04
CA GLY A 69 -4.26 41.83 2.96
C GLY A 69 -5.02 43.17 2.90
N MET A 70 -4.81 44.04 3.88
CA MET A 70 -5.19 45.44 3.81
C MET A 70 -4.13 46.17 2.99
N CYS A 71 -4.46 46.54 1.75
CA CYS A 71 -3.66 47.49 0.99
C CYS A 71 -3.59 48.81 1.79
N ALA A 72 -2.36 49.23 2.11
CA ALA A 72 -2.12 50.55 2.68
C ALA A 72 -2.59 51.64 1.70
N PRO A 73 -3.23 52.74 2.17
CA PRO A 73 -3.87 53.73 1.31
C PRO A 73 -2.92 54.69 0.55
N ASP A 74 -1.63 54.38 0.41
CA ASP A 74 -0.65 55.29 -0.20
C ASP A 74 0.36 54.58 -1.14
N VAL A 75 -0.10 53.56 -1.86
CA VAL A 75 0.58 53.07 -3.07
C VAL A 75 -0.33 53.32 -4.27
N THR A 76 0.09 54.23 -5.14
CA THR A 76 -0.58 54.58 -6.41
C THR A 76 -0.30 53.52 -7.50
N ASP A 77 -0.14 52.24 -7.11
CA ASP A 77 0.07 51.10 -8.01
C ASP A 77 -0.43 49.82 -7.32
N CYS A 78 -1.73 49.77 -7.03
CA CYS A 78 -2.44 48.50 -6.99
C CYS A 78 -2.98 48.30 -8.40
N ASP A 79 -2.11 47.79 -9.30
CA ASP A 79 -2.50 47.40 -10.64
C ASP A 79 -3.56 46.30 -10.55
N ASP A 80 -4.80 46.76 -10.68
CA ASP A 80 -6.03 46.02 -10.88
C ASP A 80 -6.00 45.42 -12.30
N THR A 81 -5.07 44.49 -12.54
CA THR A 81 -5.21 43.50 -13.60
C THR A 81 -5.75 42.23 -12.98
N GLY A 82 -7.08 42.23 -12.85
CA GLY A 82 -7.84 41.20 -12.16
C GLY A 82 -7.51 39.78 -12.60
N ILE A 83 -7.34 38.92 -11.60
CA ILE A 83 -7.66 37.50 -11.69
C ILE A 83 -8.44 37.11 -10.44
N GLY A 84 -9.60 37.75 -10.29
CA GLY A 84 -10.72 37.10 -9.63
C GLY A 84 -11.18 35.95 -10.52
N SER A 85 -10.92 34.72 -10.11
CA SER A 85 -11.61 33.53 -10.61
C SER A 85 -11.58 32.47 -9.51
N GLY A 86 -12.54 32.59 -8.60
CA GLY A 86 -13.19 31.38 -8.13
C GLY A 86 -13.66 30.61 -9.35
N ALA A 87 -13.51 29.29 -9.31
CA ALA A 87 -13.92 28.36 -10.35
C ALA A 87 -15.45 28.41 -10.55
N ALA A 88 -15.95 29.45 -11.21
CA ALA A 88 -17.21 29.43 -11.92
C ALA A 88 -16.88 28.86 -13.30
N GLY A 89 -17.43 27.69 -13.61
CA GLY A 89 -17.22 27.00 -14.88
C GLY A 89 -17.29 27.97 -16.05
N GLY A 90 -16.16 28.08 -16.76
CA GLY A 90 -16.06 28.84 -17.99
C GLY A 90 -17.08 28.28 -18.97
N THR A 91 -18.19 28.98 -19.14
CA THR A 91 -19.11 28.73 -20.24
C THR A 91 -18.37 29.13 -21.52
N CYS A 92 -17.73 28.17 -22.20
CA CYS A 92 -17.28 28.39 -23.56
C CYS A 92 -18.49 28.81 -24.39
N LEU A 93 -18.45 30.01 -24.95
CA LEU A 93 -19.46 30.50 -25.88
C LEU A 93 -19.41 29.60 -27.12
N VAL A 94 -20.53 28.91 -27.39
CA VAL A 94 -20.73 28.05 -28.56
C VAL A 94 -20.31 28.80 -29.83
N GLY A 95 -19.30 28.27 -30.54
CA GLY A 95 -18.78 28.84 -31.79
C GLY A 95 -17.41 29.52 -31.71
N SER A 96 -16.68 29.37 -30.61
CA SER A 96 -15.29 29.82 -30.50
C SER A 96 -14.35 28.73 -31.02
N ASP A 97 -13.68 28.96 -32.16
CA ASP A 97 -12.69 28.01 -32.73
C ASP A 97 -11.45 27.78 -31.83
N SER A 98 -11.35 28.49 -30.71
CA SER A 98 -10.27 28.39 -29.72
C SER A 98 -10.65 27.64 -28.44
N CYS A 99 -11.90 27.20 -28.29
CA CYS A 99 -12.28 26.23 -27.27
C CYS A 99 -11.96 24.85 -27.84
N ASP A 100 -10.68 24.49 -27.79
CA ASP A 100 -10.26 23.14 -28.14
C ASP A 100 -10.77 22.21 -27.03
N ASP A 101 -11.99 21.68 -27.19
CA ASP A 101 -12.57 20.58 -26.41
C ASP A 101 -11.75 19.28 -26.55
N THR A 102 -10.62 19.33 -27.26
CA THR A 102 -9.72 18.20 -27.43
C THR A 102 -8.89 18.00 -26.15
N ALA A 103 -9.46 17.17 -25.29
CA ALA A 103 -8.83 16.44 -24.19
C ALA A 103 -8.68 17.19 -22.85
N ALA A 104 -9.79 17.61 -22.26
CA ALA A 104 -9.93 17.22 -20.85
C ALA A 104 -9.89 15.68 -20.81
N PRO A 105 -9.03 15.03 -19.98
CA PRO A 105 -9.08 13.58 -19.84
C PRO A 105 -10.54 13.19 -19.55
N ALA A 106 -11.11 12.33 -20.38
CA ALA A 106 -12.53 11.98 -20.36
C ALA A 106 -12.99 11.35 -19.04
N ASP A 107 -12.08 11.10 -18.14
CA ASP A 107 -12.35 10.45 -16.88
C ASP A 107 -12.67 11.54 -15.87
N GLY A 108 -13.92 12.01 -15.89
CA GLY A 108 -14.63 12.38 -14.67
C GLY A 108 -14.75 11.15 -13.77
N GLY A 109 -13.61 10.52 -13.47
CA GLY A 109 -13.47 9.36 -12.63
C GLY A 109 -14.00 9.73 -11.27
N ASP A 110 -14.75 8.81 -10.69
CA ASP A 110 -15.15 8.90 -9.30
C ASP A 110 -13.91 9.21 -8.45
N PRO A 111 -13.84 10.35 -7.75
CA PRO A 111 -12.68 10.68 -6.91
C PRO A 111 -12.48 9.64 -5.80
N ASP A 112 -13.51 8.83 -5.52
CA ASP A 112 -13.47 7.72 -4.57
C ASP A 112 -13.07 6.38 -5.23
N ALA A 113 -12.87 6.35 -6.56
CA ALA A 113 -12.39 5.16 -7.25
C ALA A 113 -10.93 4.87 -6.89
N VAL A 114 -10.71 3.65 -6.42
CA VAL A 114 -9.39 3.12 -6.06
C VAL A 114 -8.57 2.87 -7.33
N ASP A 115 -7.38 3.47 -7.44
CA ASP A 115 -6.42 3.16 -8.52
C ASP A 115 -5.71 1.82 -8.26
N GLU A 116 -6.38 0.73 -8.61
CA GLU A 116 -5.81 -0.62 -8.50
C GLU A 116 -4.51 -0.80 -9.32
N GLY A 117 -4.37 -0.06 -10.41
CA GLY A 117 -3.16 -0.03 -11.22
C GLY A 117 -1.97 0.52 -10.44
N ALA A 118 -2.16 1.46 -9.52
CA ALA A 118 -1.12 1.92 -8.61
C ALA A 118 -0.67 0.80 -7.65
N PHE A 119 -1.60 0.03 -7.08
CA PHE A 119 -1.27 -1.06 -6.16
C PHE A 119 -0.52 -2.20 -6.83
N ILE A 120 -0.89 -2.56 -8.06
CA ILE A 120 -0.16 -3.57 -8.84
C ILE A 120 1.27 -3.08 -9.13
N ARG A 121 1.44 -1.82 -9.55
CA ARG A 121 2.78 -1.23 -9.79
C ARG A 121 3.63 -1.19 -8.52
N ALA A 122 3.03 -0.91 -7.36
CA ALA A 122 3.72 -0.96 -6.08
C ALA A 122 4.15 -2.39 -5.73
N ALA A 123 3.29 -3.39 -5.94
CA ALA A 123 3.63 -4.80 -5.74
C ALA A 123 4.75 -5.28 -6.69
N GLU A 124 4.77 -4.81 -7.94
CA GLU A 124 5.86 -5.10 -8.87
C GLU A 124 7.17 -4.42 -8.45
N ALA A 125 7.11 -3.20 -7.92
CA ALA A 125 8.29 -2.44 -7.50
C ALA A 125 9.02 -3.05 -6.31
N VAL A 126 8.33 -3.82 -5.45
CA VAL A 126 8.97 -4.49 -4.30
C VAL A 126 9.70 -5.78 -4.67
N LEU A 127 9.45 -6.36 -5.85
CA LEU A 127 10.10 -7.61 -6.27
C LEU A 127 11.63 -7.46 -6.31
N GLY A 128 12.35 -8.42 -5.72
CA GLY A 128 13.81 -8.42 -5.60
C GLY A 128 14.39 -7.49 -4.52
N THR A 129 13.54 -6.66 -3.88
CA THR A 129 13.94 -5.80 -2.76
C THR A 129 14.35 -6.65 -1.55
N ASN A 130 15.39 -6.21 -0.84
CA ASN A 130 15.82 -6.87 0.39
C ASN A 130 14.83 -6.57 1.53
N GLU A 131 14.64 -7.54 2.43
CA GLU A 131 13.72 -7.40 3.57
C GLU A 131 13.96 -6.12 4.38
N ALA A 132 15.22 -5.72 4.61
CA ALA A 132 15.54 -4.52 5.38
C ALA A 132 15.18 -3.19 4.68
N ALA A 133 14.87 -3.23 3.39
CA ALA A 133 14.46 -2.07 2.59
C ALA A 133 12.96 -2.08 2.26
N LEU A 134 12.20 -3.04 2.79
CA LEU A 134 10.76 -3.08 2.62
C LEU A 134 10.09 -1.93 3.36
N PRO A 135 9.06 -1.31 2.76
CA PRO A 135 8.18 -0.38 3.46
C PRO A 135 7.47 -1.04 4.67
N ASP A 136 7.20 -0.26 5.71
CA ASP A 136 6.57 -0.75 6.95
C ASP A 136 5.11 -1.24 6.76
N ASP A 137 4.45 -0.84 5.67
CA ASP A 137 3.10 -1.25 5.30
C ASP A 137 3.04 -2.60 4.56
N VAL A 138 4.19 -3.17 4.18
CA VAL A 138 4.28 -4.49 3.54
C VAL A 138 4.29 -5.61 4.58
N ARG A 139 3.39 -6.57 4.44
CA ARG A 139 3.34 -7.76 5.31
C ARG A 139 4.18 -8.89 4.75
N VAL A 140 4.82 -9.67 5.61
CA VAL A 140 5.55 -10.88 5.22
C VAL A 140 4.66 -12.11 5.47
N ALA A 141 4.30 -12.83 4.41
CA ALA A 141 3.56 -14.11 4.51
C ALA A 141 4.49 -15.29 4.71
N ARG A 142 5.66 -15.27 4.07
CA ARG A 142 6.59 -16.39 4.08
C ARG A 142 8.03 -15.92 4.11
N ARG A 143 8.87 -16.63 4.85
CA ARG A 143 10.32 -16.47 4.88
C ARG A 143 10.98 -17.82 4.65
N GLY A 144 11.44 -18.08 3.42
CA GLY A 144 11.91 -19.41 3.01
C GLY A 144 10.82 -20.47 3.15
N ASP A 145 11.05 -21.44 4.04
CA ASP A 145 10.08 -22.51 4.36
C ASP A 145 9.08 -22.12 5.47
N GLU A 146 9.33 -21.03 6.19
CA GLU A 146 8.49 -20.59 7.32
C GLU A 146 7.28 -19.80 6.80
N GLN A 147 6.06 -20.24 7.15
CA GLN A 147 4.83 -19.52 6.83
C GLN A 147 4.27 -18.82 8.07
N PHE A 148 3.82 -17.59 7.91
CA PHE A 148 3.20 -16.79 8.96
C PHE A 148 1.68 -16.82 8.80
N ALA A 149 0.98 -16.92 9.92
CA ALA A 149 -0.48 -16.82 9.92
C ALA A 149 -0.88 -15.39 9.52
N LEU A 150 -1.57 -15.26 8.39
CA LEU A 150 -2.20 -14.01 8.00
C LEU A 150 -3.55 -13.90 8.73
N THR A 151 -3.83 -12.71 9.23
CA THR A 151 -5.17 -12.37 9.69
C THR A 151 -6.09 -12.32 8.46
N GLU A 152 -7.29 -12.89 8.56
CA GLU A 152 -8.26 -12.98 7.46
C GLU A 152 -8.93 -11.63 7.13
N ASP A 153 -8.28 -10.51 7.44
CA ASP A 153 -8.77 -9.17 7.17
C ASP A 153 -8.34 -8.72 5.77
N TYR A 154 -9.33 -8.68 4.86
CA TYR A 154 -9.14 -8.22 3.49
C TYR A 154 -9.16 -6.69 3.42
N VAL A 155 -8.05 -6.09 2.99
CA VAL A 155 -7.87 -4.64 2.85
C VAL A 155 -7.29 -4.34 1.48
N ILE A 156 -8.11 -3.69 0.65
CA ILE A 156 -7.72 -3.30 -0.72
C ILE A 156 -6.44 -2.46 -0.69
N GLY A 157 -5.49 -2.81 -1.55
CA GLY A 157 -4.18 -2.18 -1.68
C GLY A 157 -3.10 -2.75 -0.77
N ARG A 158 -3.44 -3.64 0.17
CA ARG A 158 -2.46 -4.29 1.03
C ARG A 158 -1.55 -5.21 0.23
N ILE A 159 -0.24 -5.10 0.46
CA ILE A 159 0.78 -5.93 -0.16
C ILE A 159 1.30 -6.92 0.87
N THR A 160 1.32 -8.19 0.49
CA THR A 160 1.87 -9.30 1.26
C THR A 160 2.93 -10.01 0.43
N VAL A 161 4.14 -10.17 0.97
CA VAL A 161 5.30 -10.70 0.24
C VAL A 161 5.75 -12.05 0.75
N ASP A 162 6.30 -12.84 -0.17
CA ASP A 162 7.07 -14.05 0.10
C ASP A 162 8.55 -13.72 -0.10
N LEU A 163 9.34 -14.07 0.90
CA LEU A 163 10.78 -13.85 0.91
C LEU A 163 11.53 -15.17 0.72
N ASP A 164 12.61 -15.14 -0.06
CA ASP A 164 13.55 -16.26 -0.21
C ASP A 164 15.00 -15.77 -0.10
N ASP A 165 15.89 -16.61 0.42
CA ASP A 165 17.34 -16.38 0.52
C ASP A 165 18.07 -17.35 -0.41
N THR A 166 17.85 -17.20 -1.71
CA THR A 166 18.38 -18.14 -2.71
C THR A 166 19.90 -18.03 -2.87
N ASP A 167 20.48 -16.86 -2.60
CA ASP A 167 21.91 -16.56 -2.84
C ASP A 167 22.75 -16.45 -1.55
N GLY A 168 22.14 -16.60 -0.36
CA GLY A 168 22.81 -16.44 0.92
C GLY A 168 23.19 -14.98 1.24
N SER A 169 22.69 -14.00 0.47
CA SER A 169 22.89 -12.57 0.72
C SER A 169 21.81 -11.97 1.63
N GLY A 170 20.83 -12.78 2.02
CA GLY A 170 19.69 -12.40 2.84
C GLY A 170 18.38 -12.44 2.07
N TYR A 171 17.27 -12.41 2.82
CA TYR A 171 15.92 -12.54 2.29
C TYR A 171 15.55 -11.43 1.30
N ARG A 172 15.05 -11.84 0.14
CA ARG A 172 14.55 -10.97 -0.94
C ARG A 172 13.14 -11.35 -1.33
N VAL A 173 12.36 -10.36 -1.75
CA VAL A 173 11.00 -10.60 -2.25
C VAL A 173 11.04 -11.39 -3.56
N VAL A 174 10.46 -12.60 -3.54
CA VAL A 174 10.31 -13.46 -4.73
C VAL A 174 8.88 -13.46 -5.27
N ALA A 175 7.90 -13.19 -4.42
CA ALA A 175 6.52 -12.96 -4.84
C ALA A 175 5.87 -11.88 -3.99
N ALA A 176 4.96 -11.13 -4.60
CA ALA A 176 4.14 -10.13 -3.92
C ALA A 176 2.67 -10.34 -4.31
N THR A 177 1.81 -10.45 -3.31
CA THR A 177 0.36 -10.57 -3.46
C THR A 177 -0.29 -9.28 -3.00
N VAL A 178 -1.11 -8.70 -3.85
CA VAL A 178 -1.85 -7.46 -3.57
C VAL A 178 -3.35 -7.76 -3.54
N GLU A 179 -4.05 -7.21 -2.55
CA GLU A 179 -5.50 -7.34 -2.40
C GLU A 179 -6.21 -6.29 -3.26
N LEU A 180 -7.06 -6.72 -4.21
CA LEU A 180 -7.80 -5.86 -5.15
C LEU A 180 -9.31 -6.07 -4.98
N THR A 181 -10.15 -5.21 -5.55
CA THR A 181 -11.62 -5.38 -5.45
C THR A 181 -12.11 -6.70 -6.05
N ASP A 182 -11.46 -7.18 -7.10
CA ASP A 182 -11.78 -8.46 -7.77
C ASP A 182 -11.13 -9.70 -7.09
N GLY A 183 -10.34 -9.50 -6.04
CA GLY A 183 -9.62 -10.55 -5.33
C GLY A 183 -8.10 -10.38 -5.34
N PRO A 184 -7.37 -11.22 -4.59
CA PRO A 184 -5.92 -11.10 -4.49
C PRO A 184 -5.23 -11.44 -5.82
N ARG A 185 -4.22 -10.66 -6.17
CA ARG A 185 -3.38 -10.88 -7.35
C ARG A 185 -1.93 -11.03 -6.94
N THR A 186 -1.29 -12.11 -7.39
CA THR A 186 0.13 -12.37 -7.14
C THR A 186 0.97 -12.04 -8.36
N VAL A 187 2.08 -11.35 -8.13
CA VAL A 187 3.16 -11.14 -9.10
C VAL A 187 4.42 -11.83 -8.58
N GLU A 188 5.15 -12.50 -9.47
CA GLU A 188 6.34 -13.29 -9.13
C GLU A 188 7.56 -12.71 -9.83
N LEU A 189 8.70 -12.73 -9.16
CA LEU A 189 9.98 -12.38 -9.74
C LEU A 189 10.35 -13.44 -10.78
N THR A 190 10.39 -13.05 -12.06
CA THR A 190 10.84 -13.97 -13.11
C THR A 190 12.34 -14.22 -12.95
N PRO A 191 12.80 -15.46 -12.78
CA PRO A 191 14.23 -15.76 -12.75
C PRO A 191 14.84 -15.46 -14.12
N GLY A 192 15.80 -14.53 -14.15
CA GLY A 192 16.58 -14.18 -15.34
C GLY A 192 17.70 -15.18 -15.65
#